data_AF-A0A3B8MTI7-F1
#
_entry.id   AF-A0A3B8MTI7-F1
#
_cell.length_a   1.000
_cell.length_b   1.000
_cell.length_c   1.000
_cell.angle_alpha   90.00
_cell.angle_beta   90.00
_cell.angle_gamma   90.00
#
_symmetry.space_group_name_H-M   'P 1'
#
loop_
_entity.id
_entity.type
_entity.pdbx_description
1 polymer ?
#
loop_
_entity_poly.entity_id
_entity_poly.type
_entity_poly.pdbx_seq_one_letter_code
_entity_poly.pdbx_strand_id
1 'polypeptide(L)' 'LVQITDQSHIDQFDGQLTRGMSADMQSWSLDHSGEWLRRSQADDGSPLGDVQHETMMEIAGRKRGGPTR' A
#
# COMPACT_ATOMS: atom_id res chain seq x y z
N LEU A 1 -0.68 -16.87 16.67
CA LEU A 1 0.18 -15.93 15.91
C LEU A 1 0.97 -16.76 14.90
N VAL A 2 1.03 -16.32 13.64
CA VAL A 2 1.79 -17.01 12.59
C VAL A 2 3.06 -16.21 12.36
N GLN A 3 4.22 -16.85 12.50
CA GLN A 3 5.50 -16.23 12.22
C GLN A 3 5.82 -16.35 10.72
N ILE A 4 6.18 -15.23 10.10
CA ILE A 4 6.63 -15.17 8.71
C ILE A 4 8.16 -15.18 8.74
N THR A 5 8.77 -16.19 8.12
CA THR A 5 10.24 -16.38 8.15
C THR A 5 10.87 -16.32 6.77
N ASP A 6 10.08 -16.44 5.70
CA ASP A 6 10.57 -16.29 4.34
C ASP A 6 10.84 -14.81 4.05
N GLN A 7 12.09 -14.47 3.71
CA GLN A 7 12.50 -13.10 3.45
C GLN A 7 11.69 -12.47 2.31
N SER A 8 11.33 -13.23 1.27
CA SER A 8 10.55 -12.70 0.14
C SER A 8 9.14 -12.26 0.55
N HIS A 9 8.54 -12.95 1.52
CA HIS A 9 7.26 -12.54 2.09
C HIS A 9 7.43 -11.32 3.00
N ILE A 10 8.49 -11.28 3.81
CA ILE A 10 8.80 -10.13 4.67
C ILE A 10 8.97 -8.87 3.81
N ASP A 11 9.74 -8.93 2.73
CA ASP A 11 9.97 -7.81 1.83
C ASP A 11 8.68 -7.35 1.14
N GLN A 12 7.79 -8.29 0.79
CA GLN A 12 6.48 -7.96 0.24
C GLN A 12 5.61 -7.21 1.26
N PHE A 13 5.58 -7.66 2.52
CA PHE A 13 4.85 -6.98 3.58
C PHE A 13 5.43 -5.60 3.86
N ASP A 14 6.75 -5.49 3.94
CA ASP A 14 7.44 -4.21 4.17
C ASP A 14 7.14 -3.20 3.06
N GLY A 15 7.17 -3.64 1.80
CA GLY A 15 6.79 -2.81 0.65
C GLY A 15 5.33 -2.32 0.71
N GLN A 16 4.40 -3.20 1.12
CA GLN A 16 2.99 -2.85 1.25
C GLN A 16 2.73 -1.88 2.43
N LEU A 17 3.39 -2.10 3.57
CA LEU A 17 3.30 -1.20 4.72
C LEU A 17 3.90 0.16 4.42
N THR A 18 5.08 0.19 3.78
CA THR A 18 5.73 1.42 3.34
C THR A 18 4.84 2.20 2.39
N ARG A 19 4.20 1.53 1.42
CA ARG A 19 3.23 2.17 0.52
C ARG A 19 2.05 2.74 1.30
N GLY A 20 1.43 1.94 2.17
CA GLY A 20 0.24 2.34 2.92
C GLY A 20 0.46 3.50 3.89
N MET A 21 1.69 3.67 4.37
CA MET A 21 2.07 4.76 5.29
C MET A 21 2.67 5.98 4.57
N SER A 22 2.82 5.94 3.24
CA SER A 22 3.35 7.06 2.47
C SER A 22 2.39 8.26 2.47
N ALA A 23 2.94 9.47 2.47
CA ALA A 23 2.18 10.71 2.31
C ALA A 23 1.55 10.87 0.92
N ASP A 24 2.02 10.10 -0.06
CA ASP A 24 1.54 10.09 -1.44
C ASP A 24 0.27 9.24 -1.64
N MET A 25 -0.15 8.52 -0.59
CA MET A 25 -1.30 7.63 -0.62
C MET A 25 -2.47 8.18 0.21
N GLN A 26 -3.68 7.90 -0.27
CA GLN A 26 -4.89 8.15 0.49
C GLN A 26 -4.86 7.35 1.78
N SER A 27 -5.18 8.00 2.89
CA SER A 27 -5.12 7.39 4.22
C SER A 27 -6.21 7.93 5.13
N TRP A 28 -6.47 7.14 6.16
CA TRP A 28 -7.25 7.55 7.33
C TRP A 28 -6.33 7.50 8.54
N SER A 29 -6.24 8.60 9.27
CA SER A 29 -5.55 8.65 10.55
C SER A 29 -6.55 8.96 11.65
N LEU A 30 -6.29 8.38 12.82
CA LEU A 30 -7.02 8.73 14.04
C LEU A 30 -6.27 9.87 14.70
N ASP A 31 -6.97 10.97 14.98
CA ASP A 31 -6.38 12.09 15.69
C ASP A 31 -6.38 11.85 17.22
N HIS A 32 -5.83 12.81 17.96
CA HIS A 32 -5.76 12.74 19.43
C HIS A 32 -7.13 12.90 20.12
N SER A 33 -8.15 13.40 19.40
CA SER A 33 -9.51 13.55 19.89
C SER A 33 -10.37 12.29 19.69
N GLY A 34 -9.87 11.33 18.90
CA GLY A 34 -10.57 10.12 18.53
C GLY A 34 -11.40 10.27 17.26
N GLU A 35 -11.22 11.37 16.51
CA GLU A 35 -11.84 11.58 15.23
C GLU A 35 -10.98 11.02 14.08
N TRP A 36 -11.66 10.39 13.13
CA TRP A 36 -11.03 9.87 11.93
C TRP A 36 -10.88 10.98 10.88
N LEU A 37 -9.64 11.29 10.53
CA LEU A 37 -9.29 12.27 9.50
C LEU A 37 -8.94 11.55 8.21
N ARG A 38 -9.62 11.93 7.11
CA ARG A 38 -9.30 11.43 5.78
C ARG A 38 -8.35 12.38 5.07
N ARG A 39 -7.23 11.87 4.59
CA ARG A 39 -6.35 12.57 3.63
C ARG A 39 -6.50 11.90 2.26
N SER A 40 -7.04 12.63 1.29
CA SER A 40 -7.21 12.13 -0.09
C SER A 40 -6.65 13.03 -1.18
N GLN A 41 -6.15 14.20 -0.81
CA GLN A 41 -5.56 15.18 -1.72
C GLN A 41 -4.19 15.62 -1.17
N ALA A 42 -3.28 15.92 -2.09
CA ALA A 42 -2.04 16.60 -1.77
C ALA A 42 -2.30 18.10 -1.51
N ASP A 43 -1.25 18.80 -1.08
CA ASP A 43 -1.35 20.21 -0.69
C ASP A 43 -1.66 21.14 -1.89
N ASP A 44 -1.38 20.68 -3.11
CA ASP A 44 -1.73 21.36 -4.36
C ASP A 44 -3.16 21.02 -4.87
N GLY A 45 -3.91 20.22 -4.12
CA GLY A 45 -5.26 19.78 -4.45
C GLY A 45 -5.34 18.58 -5.41
N SER A 46 -4.20 18.06 -5.88
CA SER A 46 -4.17 16.84 -6.70
C SER A 46 -4.59 15.61 -5.89
N PRO A 47 -5.24 14.60 -6.51
CA PRO A 47 -5.64 13.39 -5.80
C PRO A 47 -4.43 12.53 -5.43
N LEU A 48 -4.41 12.00 -4.21
CA LEU A 48 -3.40 11.02 -3.78
C LEU A 48 -3.70 9.63 -4.35
N GLY A 49 -2.66 8.79 -4.43
CA GLY A 49 -2.77 7.42 -4.91
C GLY A 49 -3.62 6.54 -3.99
N ASP A 50 -4.29 5.54 -4.55
CA ASP A 50 -5.04 4.55 -3.77
C ASP A 50 -4.20 3.27 -3.60
N VAL A 51 -3.94 2.87 -2.35
CA VAL A 51 -3.06 1.73 -2.05
C VAL A 51 -3.53 0.45 -2.73
N GLN A 52 -4.85 0.22 -2.76
CA GLN A 52 -5.42 -0.98 -3.36
C GLN A 52 -5.30 -0.93 -4.89
N HIS A 53 -5.62 0.21 -5.51
CA HIS A 53 -5.48 0.41 -6.94
C HIS A 53 -4.04 0.18 -7.40
N GLU A 54 -3.08 0.85 -6.77
CA GLU A 54 -1.65 0.73 -7.11
C GLU A 54 -1.14 -0.70 -6.91
N THR A 55 -1.64 -1.40 -5.88
CA THR A 55 -1.28 -2.80 -5.63
C THR A 55 -1.81 -3.71 -6.72
N MET A 56 -3.06 -3.51 -7.15
CA MET A 56 -3.65 -4.26 -8.25
C MET A 56 -2.94 -3.99 -9.58
N MET A 57 -2.55 -2.74 -9.84
CA MET A 57 -1.76 -2.37 -11.01
C MET A 57 -0.40 -3.05 -11.03
N GLU A 58 0.29 -3.11 -9.89
CA GLU A 58 1.56 -3.83 -9.76
C GLU A 58 1.38 -5.34 -10.01
N ILE A 59 0.37 -5.96 -9.39
CA ILE A 59 0.06 -7.39 -9.58
C ILE A 59 -0.29 -7.69 -11.04
N ALA A 60 -1.06 -6.83 -11.70
CA ALA A 60 -1.42 -6.98 -13.11
C ALA A 60 -0.20 -6.79 -14.04
N GLY A 61 0.72 -5.89 -13.69
CA GLY A 61 1.95 -5.62 -14.42
C GLY A 61 3.00 -6.73 -14.32
N ARG A 62 2.95 -7.55 -13.26
CA ARG A 62 3.72 -8.80 -13.18
C ARG A 62 3.20 -9.75 -14.26
N LYS A 63 3.84 -9.74 -15.44
CA LYS A 63 3.59 -10.71 -16.53
C LYS A 63 3.43 -12.09 -15.91
N ARG A 64 2.35 -12.81 -16.29
CA ARG A 64 2.15 -14.22 -15.98
C ARG A 64 3.28 -15.04 -16.62
N GLY A 65 4.45 -15.04 -16.00
CA GLY A 65 5.49 -16.04 -16.24
C GLY A 65 4.99 -17.35 -15.64
N GLY A 66 4.04 -17.98 -16.33
CA GLY A 66 3.72 -19.37 -16.07
C GLY A 66 5.00 -20.20 -16.20
N PRO A 67 5.19 -21.24 -15.38
CA PRO A 67 6.41 -22.03 -15.42
C PRO A 67 6.61 -22.57 -16.84
N THR A 68 7.71 -22.17 -17.49
CA THR A 68 8.21 -22.85 -18.67
C THR A 68 8.60 -24.24 -18.22
N ARG A 69 7.78 -25.23 -18.59
CA ARG A 69 8.03 -26.66 -18.36
C ARG A 69 9.17 -27.17 -19.24
#